data_AF-A0A947G950-F1
#
_entry.id   AF-A0A947G950-F1
#
_cell.length_a   1.000
_cell.length_b   1.000
_cell.length_c   1.000
_cell.angle_alpha   90.00
_cell.angle_beta   90.00
_cell.angle_gamma   90.00
#
_symmetry.space_group_name_H-M   'P 1'
#
loop_
_entity.id
_entity.type
_entity.pdbx_description
1 polymer ?
#
loop_
_entity_poly.entity_id
_entity_poly.type
_entity_poly.pdbx_seq_one_letter_code
_entity_poly.pdbx_strand_id
1 'polypeptide(L)'
;MLASFRGEAPGGVEAALARGWMRDDGRGFAPDRPVTRQEAAVVLMRALALPDEGAGKGNLPVDGAAVAPWARAAVRTFVARVPALVDAAGRFHPQAPVDAAWLEAVRTALAGTEGPDRPHR
;
A
#
# COMPACT_ATOMS: atom_id res chain seq x y z
N MET A 1 -45.54 -11.33 -14.64
CA MET A 1 -44.68 -12.40 -14.09
C MET A 1 -43.25 -11.89 -14.16
N LEU A 2 -42.69 -11.54 -13.00
CA LEU A 2 -41.31 -11.07 -12.74
C LEU A 2 -40.32 -12.22 -13.07
N ALA A 3 -39.03 -12.03 -13.40
CA ALA A 3 -38.10 -10.93 -13.21
C ALA A 3 -36.99 -10.94 -14.29
N SER A 4 -36.51 -9.74 -14.64
CA SER A 4 -35.25 -9.50 -15.34
C SER A 4 -34.05 -9.93 -14.48
N PHE A 5 -33.08 -10.63 -15.06
CA PHE A 5 -31.71 -10.68 -14.54
C PHE A 5 -30.77 -10.17 -15.64
N ARG A 6 -30.53 -8.86 -15.61
CA ARG A 6 -29.49 -8.21 -16.42
C ARG A 6 -28.15 -8.65 -15.82
N GLY A 7 -27.26 -9.19 -16.66
CA GLY A 7 -25.89 -9.49 -16.28
C GLY A 7 -25.16 -8.22 -15.85
N GLU A 8 -24.98 -8.06 -14.55
CA GLU A 8 -24.00 -7.13 -14.00
C GLU A 8 -22.65 -7.85 -13.99
N ALA A 9 -21.63 -7.20 -14.56
CA ALA A 9 -20.26 -7.69 -14.43
C ALA A 9 -19.93 -7.84 -12.93
N PRO A 10 -19.16 -8.86 -12.50
CA PRO A 10 -18.72 -8.97 -11.13
C PRO A 10 -18.18 -7.63 -10.66
N GLY A 11 -18.61 -7.16 -9.49
CA GLY A 11 -18.21 -5.87 -8.96
C GLY A 11 -16.67 -5.75 -8.93
N GLY A 12 -16.13 -4.53 -8.93
CA GLY A 12 -14.67 -4.32 -9.08
C GLY A 12 -13.77 -5.16 -8.15
N VAL A 13 -14.31 -5.56 -7.00
CA VAL A 13 -13.69 -6.48 -6.03
C VAL A 13 -13.51 -7.89 -6.58
N GLU A 14 -14.56 -8.48 -7.15
CA GLU A 14 -14.51 -9.83 -7.74
C GLU A 14 -13.62 -9.85 -8.99
N ALA A 15 -13.63 -8.78 -9.77
CA ALA A 15 -12.69 -8.62 -10.88
C ALA A 15 -11.23 -8.53 -10.39
N ALA A 16 -10.97 -7.91 -9.24
CA ALA A 16 -9.64 -7.82 -8.64
C ALA A 16 -9.19 -9.16 -8.03
N LEU A 17 -10.10 -9.91 -7.39
CA LEU A 17 -9.85 -11.27 -6.89
C LEU A 17 -9.53 -12.23 -8.04
N ALA A 18 -10.33 -12.21 -9.11
CA ALA A 18 -10.14 -13.05 -10.30
C ALA A 18 -8.80 -12.77 -11.02
N ARG A 19 -8.30 -11.54 -10.95
CA ARG A 19 -7.00 -11.12 -11.53
C ARG A 19 -5.82 -11.32 -10.57
N GLY A 20 -6.05 -11.80 -9.35
CA GLY A 20 -5.01 -11.98 -8.34
C GLY A 20 -4.44 -10.67 -7.78
N TRP A 21 -5.13 -9.54 -8.00
CA TRP A 21 -4.75 -8.23 -7.47
C TRP A 21 -5.09 -8.11 -5.98
N MET A 22 -6.12 -8.83 -5.54
CA MET A 22 -6.52 -8.97 -4.14
C MET A 22 -6.50 -10.44 -3.75
N ARG A 23 -6.26 -10.70 -2.46
CA ARG A 23 -6.25 -12.05 -1.90
C ARG A 23 -7.14 -12.04 -0.66
N ASP A 24 -8.15 -12.90 -0.65
CA ASP A 24 -9.02 -13.09 0.51
C ASP A 24 -8.21 -13.77 1.62
N ASP A 25 -8.22 -13.20 2.82
CA ASP A 25 -7.57 -13.75 4.01
C ASP A 25 -8.54 -14.62 4.85
N GLY A 26 -9.68 -14.99 4.26
CA GLY A 26 -10.76 -15.73 4.90
C GLY A 26 -11.66 -14.88 5.79
N ARG A 27 -11.46 -13.56 5.84
CA ARG A 27 -12.32 -12.62 6.59
C ARG A 27 -13.23 -11.80 5.69
N GLY A 28 -13.16 -12.02 4.37
CA GLY A 28 -13.94 -11.30 3.38
C GLY A 28 -13.38 -9.92 3.07
N PHE A 29 -13.86 -9.35 1.96
CA PHE A 29 -13.56 -7.97 1.59
C PHE A 29 -14.35 -7.02 2.51
N ALA A 30 -13.64 -6.19 3.27
CA ALA A 30 -14.20 -5.25 4.25
C ALA A 30 -14.00 -3.79 3.79
N PRO A 31 -14.84 -3.26 2.87
CA PRO A 31 -14.64 -1.95 2.26
C PRO A 31 -14.72 -0.79 3.26
N ASP A 32 -15.52 -0.94 4.32
CA ASP A 32 -15.70 0.09 5.35
C ASP A 32 -14.59 0.07 6.41
N ARG A 33 -13.71 -0.94 6.40
CA ARG A 33 -12.59 -1.02 7.35
C ARG A 33 -11.49 -0.05 6.91
N PRO A 34 -11.00 0.82 7.79
CA PRO A 34 -9.82 1.63 7.51
C PRO A 34 -8.62 0.77 7.11
N VAL A 35 -7.97 1.15 6.02
CA VAL A 35 -6.73 0.53 5.55
C VAL A 35 -5.61 0.90 6.52
N THR A 36 -4.85 -0.10 6.97
CA THR A 36 -3.68 0.11 7.82
C THR A 36 -2.47 0.56 7.01
N ARG A 37 -1.50 1.21 7.65
CA ARG A 37 -0.28 1.69 6.98
C ARG A 37 0.54 0.55 6.36
N GLN A 38 0.59 -0.64 6.97
CA GLN A 38 1.27 -1.80 6.37
C GLN A 38 0.55 -2.32 5.12
N GLU A 39 -0.78 -2.29 5.09
CA GLU A 39 -1.58 -2.68 3.93
C GLU A 39 -1.38 -1.68 2.80
N ALA A 40 -1.42 -0.39 3.12
CA ALA A 40 -1.13 0.67 2.17
C ALA A 40 0.28 0.56 1.58
N ALA A 41 1.30 0.25 2.39
CA ALA A 41 2.66 0.03 1.90
C ALA A 41 2.73 -1.11 0.86
N VAL A 42 2.05 -2.23 1.12
CA VAL A 42 1.99 -3.35 0.15
C VAL A 42 1.28 -2.94 -1.13
N VAL A 43 0.15 -2.23 -1.03
CA VAL A 43 -0.62 -1.77 -2.19
C VAL A 43 0.19 -0.78 -3.02
N LEU A 44 0.83 0.21 -2.38
CA LEU A 44 1.62 1.24 -3.07
C LEU A 44 2.86 0.66 -3.75
N MET A 45 3.58 -0.26 -3.10
CA MET A 45 4.71 -0.96 -3.71
C MET A 45 4.30 -1.67 -5.01
N ARG A 46 3.14 -2.33 -5.00
CA ARG A 46 2.59 -3.01 -6.19
C ARG A 46 2.10 -2.02 -7.25
N ALA A 47 1.33 -1.01 -6.85
CA ALA A 47 0.71 -0.05 -7.76
C ALA A 47 1.75 0.78 -8.52
N LEU A 48 2.86 1.11 -7.86
CA LEU A 48 3.97 1.86 -8.43
C LEU A 48 5.00 0.96 -9.15
N ALA A 49 4.72 -0.35 -9.26
CA ALA A 49 5.64 -1.36 -9.79
C ALA A 49 7.07 -1.21 -9.23
N LEU A 50 7.17 -0.83 -7.95
CA LEU A 50 8.46 -0.61 -7.32
C LEU A 50 9.13 -1.97 -7.17
N PRO A 51 10.40 -2.10 -7.62
CA PRO A 51 11.11 -3.34 -7.44
C PRO A 51 11.17 -3.62 -5.94
N ASP A 52 10.68 -4.79 -5.53
CA ASP A 52 11.09 -5.38 -4.27
C ASP A 52 12.55 -5.80 -4.51
N GLU A 53 13.47 -4.82 -4.49
CA GLU A 53 14.91 -5.07 -4.58
C GLU A 53 15.23 -5.99 -3.42
N GLY A 54 15.27 -7.29 -3.75
CA GLY A 54 14.99 -8.37 -2.82
C GLY A 54 15.69 -8.16 -1.50
N ALA A 55 14.92 -8.21 -0.41
CA ALA A 55 15.38 -8.48 0.94
C ALA A 55 16.85 -8.09 1.24
N GLY A 56 17.20 -6.79 1.22
CA GLY A 56 18.61 -6.47 1.48
C GLY A 56 19.01 -5.03 1.83
N LYS A 57 18.32 -4.00 1.35
CA LYS A 57 18.87 -2.63 1.45
C LYS A 57 18.28 -1.75 2.57
N GLY A 58 17.38 -2.27 3.40
CA GLY A 58 16.80 -1.51 4.51
C GLY A 58 16.57 -2.35 5.75
N ASN A 59 16.57 -1.72 6.93
CA ASN A 59 16.11 -2.36 8.15
C ASN A 59 14.60 -2.18 8.29
N LEU A 60 13.95 -3.12 8.99
CA LEU A 60 12.60 -2.83 9.47
C LEU A 60 12.65 -1.65 10.46
N PRO A 61 11.58 -0.84 10.53
CA PRO A 61 11.39 0.14 11.59
C PRO A 61 11.51 -0.47 12.98
N VAL A 62 11.70 0.36 14.02
CA VAL A 62 11.89 -0.15 15.40
C VAL A 62 10.69 -0.95 15.91
N ASP A 63 9.50 -0.66 15.39
CA ASP A 63 8.25 -1.38 15.64
C ASP A 63 7.98 -2.47 14.59
N GLY A 64 9.02 -2.95 13.91
CA GLY A 64 8.98 -4.00 12.89
C GLY A 64 8.38 -5.33 13.36
N ALA A 65 8.39 -5.58 14.67
CA ALA A 65 7.71 -6.73 15.27
C ALA A 65 6.17 -6.66 15.10
N ALA A 66 5.60 -5.46 15.03
CA ALA A 66 4.17 -5.24 14.77
C ALA A 66 3.79 -5.31 13.28
N VAL A 67 4.78 -5.48 12.38
CA VAL A 67 4.56 -5.70 10.96
C VAL A 67 4.27 -7.18 10.72
N ALA A 68 3.13 -7.47 10.10
CA ALA A 68 2.75 -8.83 9.77
C ALA A 68 3.79 -9.47 8.81
N PRO A 69 4.10 -10.77 8.92
CA PRO A 69 5.14 -11.41 8.10
C PRO A 69 5.02 -11.17 6.60
N TRP A 70 3.79 -11.15 6.07
CA TRP A 70 3.49 -10.91 4.65
C TRP A 70 3.75 -9.46 4.20
N ALA A 71 3.75 -8.49 5.12
CA ALA A 71 3.98 -7.08 4.83
C ALA A 71 5.45 -6.67 5.00
N ARG A 72 6.28 -7.47 5.68
CA ARG A 72 7.65 -7.09 6.08
C ARG A 72 8.52 -6.68 4.91
N ALA A 73 8.44 -7.37 3.78
CA ALA A 73 9.24 -7.04 2.61
C ALA A 73 8.85 -5.68 2.03
N ALA A 74 7.56 -5.47 1.79
CA ALA A 74 7.05 -4.20 1.30
C ALA A 74 7.35 -3.06 2.27
N VAL A 75 7.09 -3.22 3.58
CA VAL A 75 7.34 -2.18 4.57
C VAL A 75 8.81 -1.79 4.61
N ARG A 76 9.73 -2.77 4.68
CA ARG A 76 11.18 -2.51 4.67
C ARG A 76 11.61 -1.70 3.46
N THR A 77 11.18 -2.10 2.27
CA THR A 77 11.55 -1.41 1.02
C THR A 77 10.89 -0.03 0.93
N PHE A 78 9.63 0.08 1.35
CA PHE A 78 8.86 1.31 1.29
C PHE A 78 9.40 2.37 2.24
N VAL A 79 9.71 2.03 3.50
CA VAL A 79 10.28 3.00 4.46
C VAL A 79 11.71 3.41 4.11
N ALA A 80 12.49 2.53 3.47
CA ALA A 80 13.82 2.88 2.97
C ALA A 80 13.75 3.93 1.85
N ARG A 81 12.67 3.91 1.06
CA ARG A 81 12.43 4.86 -0.03
C ARG A 81 11.71 6.12 0.42
N VAL A 82 10.87 6.00 1.46
CA VAL A 82 10.08 7.09 2.03
C VAL A 82 10.35 7.19 3.54
N PRO A 83 11.55 7.68 3.95
CA PRO A 83 11.92 7.75 5.36
C PRO A 83 11.03 8.69 6.18
N ALA A 84 10.34 9.65 5.54
CA ALA A 84 9.41 10.57 6.19
C ALA A 84 8.18 9.89 6.83
N LEU A 85 7.91 8.62 6.52
CA LEU A 85 6.82 7.85 7.15
C LEU A 85 7.22 7.21 8.48
N VAL A 86 8.49 7.33 8.85
CA VAL A 86 9.02 6.89 10.13
C VAL A 86 9.12 8.11 11.05
N ASP A 87 8.53 8.04 12.23
CA ASP A 87 8.55 9.14 13.18
C ASP A 87 9.94 9.35 13.81
N ALA A 88 10.07 10.41 14.62
CA ALA A 88 11.33 10.73 15.30
C ALA A 88 11.83 9.62 16.26
N ALA A 89 10.95 8.71 16.69
CA ALA A 89 11.30 7.56 17.51
C ALA A 89 11.67 6.31 16.67
N GLY A 90 11.69 6.42 15.34
CA GLY A 90 12.00 5.32 14.45
C GLY A 90 10.82 4.38 14.16
N ARG A 91 9.58 4.77 14.50
CA ARG A 91 8.38 3.93 14.37
C ARG A 91 7.59 4.25 13.10
N PHE A 92 7.07 3.20 12.46
CA PHE A 92 6.22 3.31 11.27
C PHE A 92 4.71 3.26 11.59
N HIS A 93 4.34 2.68 12.73
CA HIS A 93 2.96 2.44 13.18
C HIS A 93 2.17 1.55 12.21
N PRO A 94 2.58 0.30 11.96
CA PRO A 94 2.05 -0.54 10.88
C PRO A 94 0.55 -0.82 10.96
N GLN A 95 -0.02 -0.83 12.16
CA GLN A 95 -1.45 -1.08 12.40
C GLN A 95 -2.30 0.20 12.44
N ALA A 96 -1.68 1.38 12.48
CA ALA A 96 -2.43 2.62 12.49
C ALA A 96 -3.18 2.80 11.16
N PRO A 97 -4.38 3.40 11.18
CA PRO A 97 -5.08 3.74 9.95
C PRO A 97 -4.26 4.74 9.12
N VAL A 98 -4.46 4.70 7.81
CA VAL A 98 -4.01 5.78 6.93
C VAL A 98 -4.85 7.03 7.21
N ASP A 99 -4.16 8.13 7.48
CA ASP A 99 -4.74 9.45 7.73
C ASP A 99 -4.24 10.47 6.69
N ALA A 100 -4.78 11.69 6.73
CA ALA A 100 -4.42 12.74 5.78
C ALA A 100 -2.94 13.12 5.85
N ALA A 101 -2.35 13.16 7.04
CA ALA A 101 -0.94 13.50 7.21
C ALA A 101 -0.02 12.44 6.59
N TRP A 102 -0.36 11.16 6.76
CA TRP A 102 0.36 10.04 6.16
C TRP A 102 0.29 10.09 4.63
N LEU A 103 -0.89 10.37 4.06
CA LEU A 103 -1.06 10.53 2.62
C LEU A 103 -0.25 11.70 2.05
N GLU A 104 -0.24 12.84 2.75
CA GLU A 104 0.55 14.00 2.33
C GLU A 104 2.05 13.73 2.36
N ALA A 105 2.53 12.97 3.35
CA ALA A 105 3.92 12.52 3.39
C ALA A 105 4.26 11.61 2.20
N VAL A 106 3.40 10.64 1.86
CA VAL A 106 3.56 9.80 0.67
C VAL A 106 3.55 10.64 -0.60
N ARG A 107 2.56 11.52 -0.77
CA ARG A 107 2.43 12.38 -1.95
C ARG A 107 3.68 13.23 -2.15
N THR A 108 4.16 13.86 -1.09
CA THR A 108 5.35 14.73 -1.14
C THR A 108 6.59 13.94 -1.52
N ALA A 109 6.79 12.77 -0.92
CA ALA A 109 7.96 11.96 -1.20
C ALA A 109 7.97 11.37 -2.62
N LEU A 110 6.80 10.98 -3.14
CA LEU A 110 6.68 10.47 -4.50
C LEU A 110 6.76 11.60 -5.54
N ALA A 111 6.21 12.78 -5.26
CA ALA A 111 6.35 13.96 -6.12
C ALA A 111 7.81 14.39 -6.27
N GLY A 112 8.63 14.23 -5.22
CA GLY A 112 10.08 14.47 -5.29
C GLY A 112 10.86 13.50 -6.22
N THR A 113 10.22 12.42 -6.71
CA THR A 113 10.81 11.54 -7.73
C THR A 113 10.48 11.97 -9.17
N GLU A 114 9.56 12.91 -9.35
CA GLU A 114 9.41 13.68 -10.58
C GLU A 114 10.30 14.94 -10.44
N GLY A 115 11.55 14.84 -10.90
CA GLY A 115 12.47 15.99 -10.86
C GLY A 115 11.91 17.19 -11.64
N PRO A 116 12.32 18.43 -11.30
CA PRO A 116 11.95 19.63 -12.04
C PRO A 116 12.73 19.68 -13.36
N ASP A 117 12.40 18.84 -14.34
CA ASP A 117 12.78 19.08 -15.74
C ASP A 117 12.01 18.20 -16.74
N ARG A 118 11.12 18.82 -17.49
CA ARG A 118 11.02 18.51 -18.92
C ARG A 118 11.06 19.85 -19.67
N PRO A 119 12.19 20.21 -20.30
CA PRO A 119 12.17 21.19 -21.35
C PRO A 119 11.58 20.49 -22.57
N HIS A 120 10.27 20.66 -22.77
CA HIS A 120 9.68 20.41 -24.07
C HIS A 120 9.87 21.68 -24.90
N ARG A 121 10.98 21.68 -25.66
CA ARG A 121 11.26 22.47 -26.87
C ARG A 121 10.78 23.92 -26.95
#